data_AF-A0A3M1QUA8-F1
#
_entry.id   AF-A0A3M1QUA8-F1
#
_cell.length_a   1.000
_cell.length_b   1.000
_cell.length_c   1.000
_cell.angle_alpha   90.00
_cell.angle_beta   90.00
_cell.angle_gamma   90.00
#
_symmetry.space_group_name_H-M   'P 1'
#
loop_
_entity.id
_entity.type
_entity.pdbx_description
1 polymer ?
#
loop_
_entity_poly.entity_id
_entity_poly.type
_entity_poly.pdbx_seq_one_letter_code
_entity_poly.pdbx_strand_id
1 'polypeptide(L)'
;MHTVMSIKRGLAARSGLVVVWLFMMLPMMAVGMFAVQAQDDNPPLYVLPDARTNRAISSSSMVITPEGLLIAANMLNNTVSIVAPVQGVVVAEIPVGLDPRTIALTDDGERALVVNRGDATVSVIDIRAAVVENTFPVGGVLPYGIVSNSNIDAYITVQGSNEVVRLNIITGDILERIAVPPNPAGIAIWGNLLYVTHLWNGQLTLIYLPTGRVVESISTGGDVSLSQAIEIDTTRGLAYLPQSRSNNHEQNPTYDTTIFPIVNTVDLSTLQLIPRDRIALSAVDRPVNMPFAAAVDRNQRIIYVANAGSNDVSMIDLSSGRAIDNIPVGANPRAILLNRDNSVGFVHNMLDGTISIINTAERRVIDLIVISNLTIPADILIGSQLFHSATDARVSNDNLISCASCHFDGLSDGRVWPGVSDGVRNTPVLFNLLETAPYNWSGTWDELADVELKIRTLQAGTGLIEGQTPFDALAEPHAGLSPDLDTLTAYLATLQGPTASPPDDADLVARGAALFTQLECATCHVGVAGTDLQRHDVGTGGEFDTPGLRWLWLSAPYLHDGRAATLRELFILPGMHQLIVDHSPEELDALIAYLLSLPQAQ
;
A
#
# COMPACT_ATOMS: atom_id res chain seq x y z
N MET A 1 2.36 -55.15 -9.70
CA MET A 1 1.53 -56.20 -10.33
C MET A 1 0.57 -56.71 -9.26
N HIS A 2 -0.73 -56.49 -9.47
CA HIS A 2 -1.92 -56.95 -8.73
C HIS A 2 -2.08 -56.59 -7.23
N THR A 3 -2.99 -55.68 -6.83
CA THR A 3 -4.48 -55.70 -6.87
C THR A 3 -5.06 -56.33 -5.58
N VAL A 4 -5.74 -55.48 -4.78
CA VAL A 4 -7.06 -55.65 -4.13
C VAL A 4 -7.28 -56.92 -3.29
N MET A 5 -7.83 -56.77 -2.07
CA MET A 5 -9.24 -57.12 -1.77
C MET A 5 -9.52 -57.20 -0.27
N SER A 6 -10.68 -56.66 0.06
CA SER A 6 -11.38 -56.66 1.35
C SER A 6 -11.92 -58.05 1.74
N ILE A 7 -12.44 -58.11 2.98
CA ILE A 7 -13.50 -59.00 3.53
C ILE A 7 -13.06 -60.25 4.30
N LYS A 8 -13.42 -60.31 5.61
CA LYS A 8 -14.27 -61.33 6.28
C LYS A 8 -14.34 -61.04 7.80
N ARG A 9 -15.48 -60.59 8.32
CA ARG A 9 -16.64 -61.36 8.83
C ARG A 9 -16.38 -62.14 10.12
N GLY A 10 -17.04 -61.71 11.20
CA GLY A 10 -17.43 -62.53 12.35
C GLY A 10 -18.87 -62.18 12.76
N LEU A 11 -19.81 -63.05 12.39
CA LEU A 11 -21.24 -63.00 12.74
C LEU A 11 -21.47 -63.46 14.18
N ALA A 12 -22.44 -62.84 14.87
CA ALA A 12 -23.46 -63.49 15.73
C ALA A 12 -24.56 -62.44 16.00
N ALA A 13 -25.68 -62.40 15.26
CA ALA A 13 -26.87 -63.27 15.29
C ALA A 13 -27.85 -63.02 16.45
N ARG A 14 -29.12 -62.85 16.05
CA ARG A 14 -30.40 -62.79 16.81
C ARG A 14 -30.72 -61.41 17.41
N SER A 15 -31.89 -60.81 17.24
CA SER A 15 -33.21 -61.24 16.72
C SER A 15 -34.13 -60.01 16.74
N GLY A 16 -34.99 -59.82 15.73
CA GLY A 16 -36.03 -58.78 15.80
C GLY A 16 -36.88 -58.70 14.52
N LEU A 17 -38.19 -58.87 14.69
CA LEU A 17 -39.24 -59.04 13.68
C LEU A 17 -39.27 -58.02 12.51
N VAL A 18 -39.68 -58.53 11.35
CA VAL A 18 -40.22 -57.78 10.21
C VAL A 18 -41.69 -57.42 10.49
N VAL A 19 -42.06 -56.15 10.32
CA VAL A 19 -43.45 -55.74 10.10
C VAL A 19 -43.48 -54.76 8.93
N VAL A 20 -44.15 -55.18 7.86
CA VAL A 20 -44.49 -54.39 6.67
C VAL A 20 -45.77 -53.59 6.99
N TRP A 21 -45.76 -52.29 6.77
CA TRP A 21 -46.97 -51.45 6.81
C TRP A 21 -47.24 -50.84 5.45
N LEU A 22 -48.42 -51.14 4.90
CA LEU A 22 -48.98 -50.54 3.70
C LEU A 22 -49.92 -49.39 4.10
N PHE A 23 -49.70 -48.26 3.44
CA PHE A 23 -50.41 -46.97 3.37
C PHE A 23 -51.85 -46.81 3.87
N MET A 24 -52.10 -45.67 4.52
CA MET A 24 -53.33 -44.91 4.38
C MET A 24 -53.00 -43.41 4.24
N MET A 25 -53.40 -42.80 3.11
CA MET A 25 -53.19 -41.40 2.76
C MET A 25 -54.09 -40.47 3.60
N LEU A 26 -53.53 -39.35 4.07
CA LEU A 26 -54.25 -38.16 4.53
C LEU A 26 -53.63 -36.93 3.82
N PRO A 27 -54.43 -35.96 3.34
CA PRO A 27 -53.92 -34.84 2.56
C PRO A 27 -53.27 -33.81 3.50
N MET A 28 -51.96 -33.60 3.35
CA MET A 28 -51.25 -32.50 4.00
C MET A 28 -51.51 -31.22 3.19
N MET A 29 -52.18 -30.24 3.81
CA MET A 29 -52.27 -28.88 3.32
C MET A 29 -50.85 -28.31 3.13
N ALA A 30 -50.58 -27.79 1.94
CA ALA A 30 -49.38 -27.03 1.65
C ALA A 30 -49.41 -25.71 2.44
N VAL A 31 -48.57 -25.59 3.45
CA VAL A 31 -48.18 -24.31 4.04
C VAL A 31 -46.85 -23.95 3.40
N GLY A 32 -46.85 -22.90 2.57
CA GLY A 32 -45.64 -22.36 1.98
C GLY A 32 -44.69 -21.89 3.08
N MET A 33 -43.55 -22.57 3.21
CA MET A 33 -42.39 -22.03 3.92
C MET A 33 -41.76 -20.97 3.01
N PHE A 34 -42.06 -19.71 3.29
CA PHE A 34 -41.14 -18.63 2.91
C PHE A 34 -39.86 -18.86 3.70
N ALA A 35 -38.79 -19.23 3.01
CA ALA A 35 -37.45 -19.17 3.57
C ALA A 35 -37.14 -17.69 3.83
N VAL A 36 -37.27 -17.26 5.08
CA VAL A 36 -36.63 -16.04 5.55
C VAL A 36 -35.13 -16.29 5.43
N GLN A 37 -34.47 -15.55 4.53
CA GLN A 37 -33.00 -15.48 4.52
C GLN A 37 -32.56 -15.07 5.92
N ALA A 38 -31.72 -15.89 6.53
CA ALA A 38 -31.06 -15.55 7.79
C ALA A 38 -30.32 -14.22 7.58
N GLN A 39 -30.81 -13.18 8.24
CA GLN A 39 -30.07 -11.96 8.47
C GLN A 39 -28.98 -12.34 9.46
N ASP A 40 -27.71 -12.12 9.12
CA ASP A 40 -26.60 -12.40 10.03
C ASP A 40 -26.83 -11.65 11.35
N ASP A 41 -27.18 -12.39 12.41
CA ASP A 41 -27.53 -11.92 13.75
C ASP A 41 -26.30 -11.44 14.54
N ASN A 42 -25.35 -10.74 13.90
CA ASN A 42 -24.24 -10.11 14.62
C ASN A 42 -24.68 -8.71 15.09
N PRO A 43 -24.79 -8.47 16.41
CA PRO A 43 -25.08 -7.13 16.92
C PRO A 43 -23.95 -6.17 16.52
N PRO A 44 -24.23 -4.86 16.34
CA PRO A 44 -23.20 -3.88 16.01
C PRO A 44 -22.16 -3.83 17.13
N LEU A 45 -20.88 -3.78 16.74
CA LEU A 45 -19.73 -3.68 17.64
C LEU A 45 -19.75 -2.35 18.41
N TYR A 46 -20.20 -1.28 17.75
CA TYR A 46 -20.33 0.06 18.30
C TYR A 46 -21.41 0.86 17.55
N VAL A 47 -21.78 2.02 18.10
CA VAL A 47 -22.76 2.91 17.47
C VAL A 47 -22.05 3.82 16.48
N LEU A 48 -22.47 3.75 15.21
CA LEU A 48 -21.97 4.64 14.18
C LEU A 48 -22.43 6.09 14.44
N PRO A 49 -21.58 7.10 14.13
CA PRO A 49 -21.97 8.50 14.20
C PRO A 49 -23.17 8.81 13.28
N ASP A 50 -23.97 9.81 13.64
CA ASP A 50 -25.08 10.25 12.77
C ASP A 50 -24.51 10.97 11.53
N ALA A 51 -24.69 10.34 10.36
CA ALA A 51 -24.25 10.84 9.06
C ALA A 51 -24.77 12.24 8.69
N ARG A 52 -25.86 12.70 9.31
CA ARG A 52 -26.43 14.04 9.07
C ARG A 52 -25.67 15.15 9.81
N THR A 53 -24.98 14.79 10.89
CA THR A 53 -24.31 15.75 11.78
C THR A 53 -22.80 15.56 11.80
N ASN A 54 -22.30 14.38 11.42
CA ASN A 54 -20.89 14.05 11.38
C ASN A 54 -20.48 13.67 9.95
N ARG A 55 -19.60 14.48 9.36
CA ARG A 55 -18.94 14.12 8.11
C ARG A 55 -17.80 13.14 8.40
N ALA A 56 -17.58 12.20 7.49
CA ALA A 56 -16.35 11.43 7.47
C ALA A 56 -15.30 12.18 6.64
N ILE A 57 -14.06 12.20 7.11
CA ILE A 57 -12.92 12.80 6.41
C ILE A 57 -11.86 11.72 6.29
N SER A 58 -11.40 11.48 5.07
CA SER A 58 -10.31 10.55 4.77
C SER A 58 -9.08 11.31 4.30
N SER A 59 -7.90 10.85 4.69
CA SER A 59 -6.64 11.35 4.18
C SER A 59 -6.56 11.17 2.66
N SER A 60 -6.10 12.20 1.95
CA SER A 60 -6.00 12.21 0.49
C SER A 60 -4.84 13.12 0.05
N SER A 61 -4.27 12.89 -1.14
CA SER A 61 -3.28 13.81 -1.73
C SER A 61 -3.89 15.12 -2.25
N MET A 62 -5.22 15.19 -2.31
CA MET A 62 -5.97 16.39 -2.69
C MET A 62 -7.24 16.52 -1.82
N VAL A 63 -7.59 17.75 -1.46
CA VAL A 63 -8.81 18.11 -0.72
C VAL A 63 -9.57 19.24 -1.41
N ILE A 64 -10.87 19.38 -1.10
CA ILE A 64 -11.72 20.48 -1.58
C ILE A 64 -12.20 21.33 -0.41
N THR A 65 -12.00 22.65 -0.48
CA THR A 65 -12.45 23.58 0.55
C THR A 65 -13.96 23.81 0.48
N PRO A 66 -14.62 24.33 1.54
CA PRO A 66 -16.04 24.69 1.49
C PRO A 66 -16.40 25.67 0.36
N GLU A 67 -15.45 26.52 -0.06
CA GLU A 67 -15.56 27.50 -1.14
C GLU A 67 -15.34 26.88 -2.54
N GLY A 68 -14.90 25.61 -2.59
CA GLY A 68 -14.67 24.88 -3.83
C GLY A 68 -13.26 25.05 -4.42
N LEU A 69 -12.28 25.52 -3.63
CA LEU A 69 -10.87 25.47 -4.02
C LEU A 69 -10.36 24.04 -3.87
N LEU A 70 -9.47 23.61 -4.77
CA LEU A 70 -8.73 22.36 -4.62
C LEU A 70 -7.37 22.67 -4.03
N ILE A 71 -6.91 21.83 -3.10
CA ILE A 71 -5.57 21.90 -2.53
C ILE A 71 -4.91 20.54 -2.75
N ALA A 72 -3.79 20.51 -3.47
CA ALA A 72 -3.12 19.28 -3.89
C ALA A 72 -1.63 19.28 -3.49
N ALA A 73 -1.15 18.14 -2.98
CA ALA A 73 0.25 17.93 -2.60
C ALA A 73 1.06 17.44 -3.79
N ASN A 74 2.02 18.24 -4.27
CA ASN A 74 2.85 17.90 -5.42
C ASN A 74 4.14 17.20 -4.96
N MET A 75 4.07 15.87 -4.85
CA MET A 75 5.15 15.03 -4.34
C MET A 75 6.50 15.30 -5.02
N LEU A 76 6.51 15.44 -6.35
CA LEU A 76 7.73 15.59 -7.14
C LEU A 76 8.40 16.97 -7.04
N ASN A 77 7.64 18.00 -6.66
CA ASN A 77 8.13 19.39 -6.61
C ASN A 77 8.30 19.91 -5.18
N ASN A 78 7.92 19.10 -4.16
CA ASN A 78 7.89 19.50 -2.76
C ASN A 78 7.05 20.77 -2.51
N THR A 79 5.91 20.85 -3.19
CA THR A 79 4.99 22.00 -3.10
C THR A 79 3.56 21.57 -2.84
N VAL A 80 2.71 22.54 -2.53
CA VAL A 80 1.25 22.40 -2.45
C VAL A 80 0.61 23.44 -3.34
N SER A 81 -0.33 23.04 -4.20
CA SER A 81 -1.04 23.95 -5.09
C SER A 81 -2.44 24.24 -4.60
N ILE A 82 -2.82 25.51 -4.57
CA ILE A 82 -4.19 25.99 -4.36
C ILE A 82 -4.76 26.34 -5.72
N VAL A 83 -5.88 25.72 -6.09
CA VAL A 83 -6.45 25.78 -7.44
C VAL A 83 -7.90 26.22 -7.36
N ALA A 84 -8.28 27.15 -8.23
CA ALA A 84 -9.66 27.57 -8.40
C ALA A 84 -10.22 26.88 -9.66
N PRO A 85 -10.87 25.70 -9.52
CA PRO A 85 -11.13 24.81 -10.64
C PRO A 85 -12.16 25.36 -11.64
N VAL A 86 -13.10 26.19 -11.19
CA VAL A 86 -14.12 26.82 -12.06
C VAL A 86 -13.49 27.84 -13.01
N GLN A 87 -12.45 28.52 -12.54
CA GLN A 87 -11.69 29.49 -13.33
C GLN A 87 -10.57 28.84 -14.13
N GLY A 88 -10.21 27.59 -13.82
CA GLY A 88 -9.09 26.88 -14.43
C GLY A 88 -7.73 27.49 -14.08
N VAL A 89 -7.58 28.14 -12.92
CA VAL A 89 -6.35 28.84 -12.54
C VAL A 89 -5.74 28.31 -11.24
N VAL A 90 -4.41 28.25 -11.19
CA VAL A 90 -3.65 28.05 -9.96
C VAL A 90 -3.56 29.39 -9.24
N VAL A 91 -4.08 29.43 -8.02
CA VAL A 91 -4.04 30.60 -7.14
C VAL A 91 -2.64 30.78 -6.56
N ALA A 92 -2.03 29.68 -6.10
CA ALA A 92 -0.68 29.65 -5.56
C ALA A 92 -0.08 28.24 -5.66
N GLU A 93 1.24 28.16 -5.78
CA GLU A 93 2.03 26.96 -5.56
C GLU A 93 3.05 27.29 -4.46
N ILE A 94 2.95 26.59 -3.33
CA ILE A 94 3.60 26.93 -2.06
C ILE A 94 4.64 25.85 -1.74
N PRO A 95 5.93 26.18 -1.58
CA PRO A 95 6.93 25.22 -1.12
C PRO A 95 6.62 24.70 0.29
N VAL A 96 6.78 23.39 0.49
CA VAL A 96 6.65 22.70 1.78
C VAL A 96 7.87 21.82 2.02
N GLY A 97 7.79 20.85 2.95
CA GLY A 97 8.85 19.86 3.15
C GLY A 97 8.94 18.82 2.03
N LEU A 98 9.92 17.94 2.14
CA LEU A 98 10.21 16.90 1.16
C LEU A 98 9.13 15.80 1.14
N ASP A 99 8.80 15.35 -0.08
CA ASP A 99 7.87 14.26 -0.35
C ASP A 99 6.49 14.47 0.31
N PRO A 100 5.75 15.56 -0.01
CA PRO A 100 4.42 15.79 0.54
C PRO A 100 3.41 14.74 0.05
N ARG A 101 2.65 14.13 0.98
CA ARG A 101 1.80 12.96 0.70
C ARG A 101 0.31 13.21 0.78
N THR A 102 -0.18 13.54 1.97
CA THR A 102 -1.61 13.73 2.22
C THR A 102 -1.87 15.07 2.88
N ILE A 103 -3.07 15.58 2.62
CA ILE A 103 -3.55 16.88 3.08
C ILE A 103 -4.84 16.69 3.86
N ALA A 104 -5.00 17.47 4.94
CA ALA A 104 -6.26 17.64 5.64
C ALA A 104 -6.60 19.13 5.79
N LEU A 105 -7.89 19.47 5.85
CA LEU A 105 -8.36 20.82 6.19
C LEU A 105 -8.72 20.87 7.68
N THR A 106 -8.50 22.03 8.31
CA THR A 106 -9.11 22.32 9.62
C THR A 106 -10.63 22.48 9.50
N ASP A 107 -11.36 22.36 10.61
CA ASP A 107 -12.84 22.43 10.62
C ASP A 107 -13.39 23.76 10.10
N ASP A 108 -12.65 24.85 10.32
CA ASP A 108 -12.98 26.17 9.79
C ASP A 108 -12.66 26.32 8.28
N GLY A 109 -11.91 25.39 7.70
CA GLY A 109 -11.48 25.43 6.31
C GLY A 109 -10.43 26.51 6.00
N GLU A 110 -9.85 27.15 7.02
CA GLU A 110 -8.88 28.24 6.84
C GLU A 110 -7.44 27.73 6.66
N ARG A 111 -7.12 26.54 7.20
CA ARG A 111 -5.79 25.94 7.11
C ARG A 111 -5.79 24.59 6.39
N ALA A 112 -4.70 24.34 5.68
CA ALA A 112 -4.36 23.01 5.16
C ALA A 112 -3.16 22.45 5.94
N LEU A 113 -3.25 21.18 6.32
CA LEU A 113 -2.22 20.44 7.03
C LEU A 113 -1.63 19.41 6.06
N VAL A 114 -0.32 19.48 5.81
CA VAL A 114 0.34 18.65 4.80
C VAL A 114 1.42 17.82 5.44
N VAL A 115 1.32 16.50 5.30
CA VAL A 115 2.36 15.57 5.75
C VAL A 115 3.49 15.55 4.73
N ASN A 116 4.70 15.89 5.17
CA ASN A 116 5.93 15.78 4.40
C ASN A 116 6.65 14.50 4.83
N ARG A 117 6.54 13.45 4.02
CA ARG A 117 7.02 12.10 4.35
C ARG A 117 8.54 12.04 4.43
N GLY A 118 9.23 12.76 3.54
CA GLY A 118 10.70 12.75 3.42
C GLY A 118 11.38 13.44 4.60
N ASP A 119 10.78 14.52 5.11
CA ASP A 119 11.32 15.29 6.25
C ASP A 119 10.76 14.85 7.60
N ALA A 120 9.76 13.95 7.61
CA ALA A 120 9.00 13.57 8.79
C ALA A 120 8.35 14.77 9.54
N THR A 121 7.78 15.71 8.79
CA THR A 121 7.13 16.91 9.32
C THR A 121 5.68 17.07 8.85
N VAL A 122 4.94 17.97 9.50
CA VAL A 122 3.66 18.51 9.03
C VAL A 122 3.81 20.00 8.79
N SER A 123 3.48 20.46 7.58
CA SER A 123 3.36 21.89 7.27
C SER A 123 1.92 22.35 7.47
N VAL A 124 1.76 23.49 8.15
CA VAL A 124 0.48 24.17 8.39
C VAL A 124 0.43 25.39 7.46
N ILE A 125 -0.54 25.42 6.56
CA ILE A 125 -0.66 26.44 5.50
C ILE A 125 -1.91 27.28 5.75
N ASP A 126 -1.76 28.60 5.82
CA ASP A 126 -2.89 29.52 5.69
C ASP A 126 -3.30 29.58 4.22
N ILE A 127 -4.51 29.14 3.93
CA ILE A 127 -5.02 28.98 2.56
C ILE A 127 -5.25 30.35 1.90
N ARG A 128 -5.72 31.34 2.65
CA ARG A 128 -6.06 32.66 2.12
C ARG A 128 -4.80 33.48 1.84
N ALA A 129 -3.85 33.45 2.78
CA ALA A 129 -2.57 34.12 2.64
C ALA A 129 -1.60 33.37 1.71
N ALA A 130 -1.87 32.08 1.45
CA ALA A 130 -1.05 31.19 0.63
C ALA A 130 0.40 31.11 1.14
N VAL A 131 0.56 30.92 2.46
CA VAL A 131 1.86 30.80 3.12
C VAL A 131 1.88 29.65 4.12
N VAL A 132 3.05 29.02 4.28
CA VAL A 132 3.30 28.10 5.39
C VAL A 132 3.42 28.95 6.67
N GLU A 133 2.51 28.77 7.62
CA GLU A 133 2.55 29.42 8.93
C GLU A 133 3.61 28.75 9.81
N ASN A 134 3.62 27.41 9.84
CA ASN A 134 4.49 26.60 10.69
C ASN A 134 4.82 25.26 10.03
N THR A 135 5.94 24.67 10.43
CA THR A 135 6.29 23.27 10.12
C THR A 135 6.74 22.60 11.40
N PHE A 136 6.13 21.46 11.75
CA PHE A 136 6.40 20.74 12.99
C PHE A 136 6.90 19.32 12.74
N PRO A 137 7.86 18.81 13.52
CA PRO A 137 8.26 17.41 13.45
C PRO A 137 7.14 16.49 13.96
N VAL A 138 6.95 15.34 13.32
CA VAL A 138 5.97 14.33 13.75
C VAL A 138 6.54 13.40 14.84
N GLY A 139 7.87 13.38 15.01
CA GLY A 139 8.55 12.59 16.05
C GLY A 139 8.61 11.09 15.73
N GLY A 140 8.82 10.75 14.45
CA GLY A 140 9.02 9.41 13.92
C GLY A 140 9.47 9.51 12.46
N VAL A 141 9.36 8.43 11.67
CA VAL A 141 9.80 8.42 10.26
C VAL A 141 8.73 7.87 9.33
N LEU A 142 8.73 8.34 8.08
CA LEU A 142 7.73 8.04 7.06
C LEU A 142 6.28 8.28 7.54
N PRO A 143 5.91 9.50 7.99
CA PRO A 143 4.51 9.83 8.17
C PRO A 143 3.78 9.77 6.83
N TYR A 144 2.50 9.40 6.83
CA TYR A 144 1.73 9.21 5.60
C TYR A 144 0.38 9.93 5.62
N GLY A 145 -0.63 9.37 6.30
CA GLY A 145 -1.99 9.89 6.36
C GLY A 145 -2.16 10.93 7.46
N ILE A 146 -2.89 12.01 7.17
CA ILE A 146 -3.34 13.00 8.15
C ILE A 146 -4.86 13.23 8.07
N VAL A 147 -5.49 13.40 9.23
CA VAL A 147 -6.84 13.95 9.37
C VAL A 147 -6.85 14.98 10.49
N SER A 148 -7.54 16.11 10.26
CA SER A 148 -7.80 17.08 11.32
C SER A 148 -8.90 16.54 12.23
N ASN A 149 -8.72 16.70 13.54
CA ASN A 149 -9.75 16.42 14.54
C ASN A 149 -10.43 17.72 15.00
N SER A 150 -9.71 18.84 14.94
CA SER A 150 -10.21 20.16 15.23
C SER A 150 -9.27 21.23 14.66
N ASN A 151 -9.60 22.51 14.88
CA ASN A 151 -8.70 23.63 14.59
C ASN A 151 -7.43 23.69 15.48
N ILE A 152 -7.22 22.71 16.37
CA ILE A 152 -6.11 22.68 17.33
C ILE A 152 -5.23 21.43 17.16
N ASP A 153 -5.77 20.34 16.62
CA ASP A 153 -5.05 19.07 16.55
C ASP A 153 -5.40 18.20 15.33
N ALA A 154 -4.47 17.30 15.02
CA ALA A 154 -4.59 16.34 13.93
C ALA A 154 -4.01 14.97 14.34
N TYR A 155 -4.51 13.92 13.70
CA TYR A 155 -3.98 12.57 13.82
C TYR A 155 -3.17 12.22 12.57
N ILE A 156 -1.96 11.68 12.77
CA ILE A 156 -1.01 11.35 11.72
C ILE A 156 -0.58 9.90 11.86
N THR A 157 -0.69 9.09 10.82
CA THR A 157 -0.09 7.74 10.80
C THR A 157 1.41 7.83 10.57
N VAL A 158 2.20 7.09 11.34
CA VAL A 158 3.65 7.04 11.22
C VAL A 158 4.06 5.60 10.95
N GLN A 159 4.55 5.33 9.72
CA GLN A 159 4.84 3.97 9.27
C GLN A 159 5.98 3.34 10.07
N GLY A 160 7.07 4.07 10.30
CA GLY A 160 8.27 3.47 10.88
C GLY A 160 8.19 3.09 12.35
N SER A 161 7.35 3.78 13.12
CA SER A 161 7.11 3.49 14.53
C SER A 161 5.80 2.72 14.77
N ASN A 162 5.06 2.35 13.71
CA ASN A 162 3.80 1.61 13.79
C ASN A 162 2.80 2.26 14.76
N GLU A 163 2.57 3.56 14.61
CA GLU A 163 1.72 4.33 15.51
C GLU A 163 0.87 5.37 14.78
N VAL A 164 -0.12 5.90 15.49
CA VAL A 164 -0.79 7.17 15.17
C VAL A 164 -0.37 8.21 16.20
N VAL A 165 0.14 9.34 15.73
CA VAL A 165 0.52 10.50 16.54
C VAL A 165 -0.62 11.52 16.52
N ARG A 166 -1.01 12.02 17.70
CA ARG A 166 -1.87 13.20 17.84
C ARG A 166 -0.99 14.43 18.05
N LEU A 167 -0.99 15.33 17.09
CA LEU A 167 -0.15 16.54 17.08
C LEU A 167 -1.01 17.78 17.35
N ASN A 168 -0.54 18.66 18.24
CA ASN A 168 -1.07 20.01 18.35
C ASN A 168 -0.55 20.87 17.19
N ILE A 169 -1.44 21.33 16.31
CA ILE A 169 -1.07 22.07 15.09
C ILE A 169 -0.76 23.55 15.34
N ILE A 170 -0.87 24.01 16.58
CA ILE A 170 -0.54 25.38 17.00
C ILE A 170 0.82 25.43 17.69
N THR A 171 1.12 24.45 18.55
CA THR A 171 2.37 24.42 19.33
C THR A 171 3.42 23.45 18.78
N GLY A 172 3.00 22.46 17.99
CA GLY A 172 3.86 21.36 17.55
C GLY A 172 4.06 20.25 18.58
N ASP A 173 3.39 20.32 19.73
CA ASP A 173 3.52 19.30 20.77
C ASP A 173 2.83 17.99 20.35
N ILE A 174 3.51 16.86 20.59
CA ILE A 174 2.92 15.54 20.47
C ILE A 174 2.09 15.28 21.74
N LEU A 175 0.77 15.25 21.57
CA LEU A 175 -0.19 15.09 22.66
C LEU A 175 -0.38 13.63 23.05
N GLU A 176 -0.29 12.72 22.08
CA GLU A 176 -0.57 11.30 22.25
C GLU A 176 0.11 10.46 21.18
N ARG A 177 0.49 9.23 21.54
CA ARG A 177 1.02 8.19 20.65
C ARG A 177 0.21 6.93 20.84
N ILE A 178 -0.40 6.43 19.77
CA ILE A 178 -1.28 5.27 19.79
C ILE A 178 -0.63 4.16 18.96
N ALA A 179 -0.14 3.11 19.60
CA ALA A 179 0.41 1.96 18.90
C ALA A 179 -0.67 1.24 18.09
N VAL A 180 -0.34 0.87 16.86
CA VAL A 180 -1.22 0.14 15.92
C VAL A 180 -0.45 -1.00 15.27
N PRO A 181 -1.13 -1.93 14.55
CA PRO A 181 -0.42 -2.95 13.78
C PRO A 181 0.56 -2.35 12.75
N PRO A 182 1.51 -3.16 12.22
CA PRO A 182 2.56 -2.63 11.38
C PRO A 182 2.10 -1.91 10.10
N ASN A 183 2.90 -0.95 9.64
CA ASN A 183 2.74 -0.19 8.39
C ASN A 183 1.43 0.62 8.26
N PRO A 184 1.03 1.43 9.26
CA PRO A 184 -0.16 2.28 9.14
C PRO A 184 0.01 3.31 8.01
N ALA A 185 -1.02 3.50 7.19
CA ALA A 185 -0.98 4.36 6.01
C ALA A 185 -2.18 5.31 5.91
N GLY A 186 -3.26 4.91 5.22
CA GLY A 186 -4.46 5.73 5.10
C GLY A 186 -5.17 5.88 6.44
N ILE A 187 -5.79 7.03 6.67
CA ILE A 187 -6.51 7.32 7.90
C ILE A 187 -7.81 8.06 7.61
N ALA A 188 -8.88 7.71 8.31
CA ALA A 188 -10.15 8.41 8.23
C ALA A 188 -10.78 8.61 9.61
N ILE A 189 -11.39 9.77 9.81
CA ILE A 189 -12.14 10.11 11.02
C ILE A 189 -13.63 10.20 10.71
N TRP A 190 -14.46 9.63 11.58
CA TRP A 190 -15.91 9.80 11.54
C TRP A 190 -16.44 9.88 12.99
N GLY A 191 -16.84 11.08 13.41
CA GLY A 191 -17.19 11.35 14.81
C GLY A 191 -16.01 11.04 15.74
N ASN A 192 -16.23 10.19 16.74
CA ASN A 192 -15.22 9.78 17.73
C ASN A 192 -14.42 8.53 17.34
N LEU A 193 -14.45 8.17 16.06
CA LEU A 193 -13.87 6.94 15.53
C LEU A 193 -12.84 7.27 14.48
N LEU A 194 -11.70 6.58 14.58
CA LEU A 194 -10.58 6.73 13.67
C LEU A 194 -10.27 5.35 13.07
N TYR A 195 -10.19 5.31 11.75
CA TYR A 195 -9.93 4.11 10.97
C TYR A 195 -8.58 4.23 10.30
N VAL A 196 -7.72 3.21 10.45
CA VAL A 196 -6.35 3.21 9.93
C VAL A 196 -6.14 2.00 9.05
N THR A 197 -5.72 2.21 7.80
CA THR A 197 -5.36 1.13 6.88
C THR A 197 -3.88 0.78 7.03
N HIS A 198 -3.52 -0.46 6.70
CA HIS A 198 -2.15 -0.95 6.83
C HIS A 198 -1.59 -1.45 5.49
N LEU A 199 -0.52 -0.80 5.01
CA LEU A 199 -0.04 -0.86 3.62
C LEU A 199 0.15 -2.29 3.09
N TRP A 200 0.83 -3.17 3.83
CA TRP A 200 1.31 -4.46 3.34
C TRP A 200 0.44 -5.68 3.67
N ASN A 201 -0.57 -5.55 4.53
CA ASN A 201 -1.27 -6.72 5.09
C ASN A 201 -2.80 -6.61 5.06
N GLY A 202 -3.33 -5.58 4.41
CA GLY A 202 -4.78 -5.38 4.25
C GLY A 202 -5.51 -5.21 5.58
N GLN A 203 -4.81 -4.88 6.67
CA GLN A 203 -5.49 -4.64 7.94
C GLN A 203 -6.22 -3.30 7.92
N LEU A 204 -7.34 -3.26 8.64
CA LEU A 204 -8.09 -2.07 9.00
C LEU A 204 -8.23 -2.03 10.52
N THR A 205 -7.70 -0.98 11.14
CA THR A 205 -7.72 -0.79 12.59
C THR A 205 -8.72 0.30 12.96
N LEU A 206 -9.56 0.03 13.96
CA LEU A 206 -10.46 1.00 14.57
C LEU A 206 -9.90 1.49 15.92
N ILE A 207 -9.87 2.80 16.10
CA ILE A 207 -9.46 3.47 17.34
C ILE A 207 -10.62 4.31 17.86
N TYR A 208 -10.89 4.22 19.16
CA TYR A 208 -11.89 5.05 19.84
C TYR A 208 -11.23 6.27 20.50
N LEU A 209 -11.43 7.44 19.89
CA LEU A 209 -10.72 8.68 20.22
C LEU A 209 -10.84 9.12 21.68
N PRO A 210 -12.00 9.03 22.37
CA PRO A 210 -12.11 9.46 23.76
C PRO A 210 -11.20 8.71 24.74
N THR A 211 -10.71 7.53 24.34
CA THR A 211 -9.78 6.73 25.15
C THR A 211 -8.40 6.57 24.52
N GLY A 212 -8.22 6.96 23.25
CA GLY A 212 -6.99 6.74 22.51
C GLY A 212 -6.63 5.28 22.28
N ARG A 213 -7.59 4.36 22.35
CA ARG A 213 -7.34 2.91 22.29
C ARG A 213 -7.79 2.29 21.00
N VAL A 214 -6.96 1.38 20.48
CA VAL A 214 -7.36 0.40 19.46
C VAL A 214 -8.48 -0.45 20.03
N VAL A 215 -9.63 -0.46 19.35
CA VAL A 215 -10.78 -1.30 19.68
C VAL A 215 -10.59 -2.66 19.05
N GLU A 216 -10.29 -2.70 17.76
CA GLU A 216 -10.15 -3.91 16.97
C GLU A 216 -9.36 -3.64 15.68
N SER A 217 -8.67 -4.68 15.20
CA SER A 217 -8.01 -4.70 13.89
C SER A 217 -8.47 -5.94 13.14
N ILE A 218 -8.98 -5.75 11.92
CA ILE A 218 -9.44 -6.83 11.05
C ILE A 218 -8.54 -6.95 9.83
N SER A 219 -8.54 -8.12 9.19
CA SER A 219 -7.87 -8.33 7.89
C SER A 219 -8.89 -8.32 6.75
N THR A 220 -8.59 -7.62 5.66
CA THR A 220 -9.34 -7.74 4.39
C THR A 220 -8.78 -8.84 3.45
N GLY A 221 -7.79 -9.58 3.93
CA GLY A 221 -7.07 -10.67 3.26
C GLY A 221 -5.57 -10.60 3.54
N GLY A 222 -4.94 -11.71 3.94
CA GLY A 222 -3.50 -11.76 4.20
C GLY A 222 -2.64 -11.58 2.94
N ASP A 223 -3.25 -11.72 1.78
CA ASP A 223 -2.69 -11.53 0.45
C ASP A 223 -2.97 -10.13 -0.12
N VAL A 224 -3.37 -9.15 0.70
CA VAL A 224 -3.78 -7.81 0.26
C VAL A 224 -2.76 -6.74 0.67
N SER A 225 -2.28 -5.94 -0.28
CA SER A 225 -1.35 -4.82 -0.10
C SER A 225 -1.89 -3.56 -0.79
N LEU A 226 -1.06 -2.51 -0.94
CA LEU A 226 -1.45 -1.19 -1.44
C LEU A 226 -2.64 -0.58 -0.67
N SER A 227 -2.77 -0.91 0.61
CA SER A 227 -3.91 -0.46 1.42
C SER A 227 -3.65 0.92 2.02
N GLN A 228 -3.73 1.97 1.19
CA GLN A 228 -3.36 3.36 1.55
C GLN A 228 -4.54 4.34 1.60
N ALA A 229 -5.74 3.93 1.17
CA ALA A 229 -6.92 4.79 1.15
C ALA A 229 -8.15 4.07 1.69
N ILE A 230 -9.08 4.86 2.21
CA ILE A 230 -10.38 4.40 2.72
C ILE A 230 -11.43 5.45 2.37
N GLU A 231 -12.51 5.05 1.71
CA GLU A 231 -13.67 5.92 1.43
C GLU A 231 -14.87 5.44 2.25
N ILE A 232 -15.46 6.33 3.06
CA ILE A 232 -16.55 5.98 3.98
C ILE A 232 -17.91 6.43 3.41
N ASP A 233 -18.78 5.47 3.09
CA ASP A 233 -20.20 5.73 2.86
C ASP A 233 -20.95 5.80 4.20
N THR A 234 -20.94 7.01 4.78
CA THR A 234 -21.63 7.31 6.05
C THR A 234 -23.14 6.99 6.03
N THR A 235 -23.79 6.95 4.86
CA THR A 235 -25.23 6.68 4.78
C THR A 235 -25.57 5.21 4.95
N ARG A 236 -24.60 4.33 4.66
CA ARG A 236 -24.72 2.88 4.76
C ARG A 236 -23.85 2.28 5.87
N GLY A 237 -22.95 3.06 6.44
CA GLY A 237 -21.97 2.57 7.40
C GLY A 237 -20.97 1.61 6.75
N LEU A 238 -20.58 1.86 5.50
CA LEU A 238 -19.64 1.03 4.75
C LEU A 238 -18.32 1.78 4.52
N ALA A 239 -17.22 1.05 4.47
CA ALA A 239 -15.94 1.54 3.96
C ALA A 239 -15.52 0.76 2.71
N TYR A 240 -15.02 1.50 1.71
CA TYR A 240 -14.44 0.96 0.49
C TYR A 240 -12.93 1.17 0.51
N LEU A 241 -12.19 0.10 0.27
CA LEU A 241 -10.74 0.05 0.38
C LEU A 241 -10.16 -0.37 -0.98
N PRO A 242 -9.70 0.58 -1.83
CA PRO A 242 -8.98 0.25 -3.05
C PRO A 242 -7.62 -0.36 -2.68
N GLN A 243 -7.36 -1.57 -3.17
CA GLN A 243 -6.25 -2.43 -2.73
C GLN A 243 -5.75 -3.34 -3.87
N SER A 244 -4.52 -3.85 -3.74
CA SER A 244 -3.97 -4.88 -4.62
C SER A 244 -3.95 -6.21 -3.88
N ARG A 245 -4.41 -7.28 -4.52
CA ARG A 245 -4.34 -8.63 -3.99
C ARG A 245 -3.31 -9.44 -4.77
N SER A 246 -2.35 -10.04 -4.09
CA SER A 246 -1.29 -10.85 -4.70
C SER A 246 -1.70 -12.32 -4.74
N ASN A 247 -1.30 -13.05 -5.78
CA ASN A 247 -1.41 -14.51 -5.84
C ASN A 247 -0.11 -15.19 -5.39
N ASN A 248 0.41 -14.76 -4.24
CA ASN A 248 1.73 -15.15 -3.77
C ASN A 248 1.77 -16.55 -3.10
N HIS A 249 0.67 -17.30 -3.21
CA HIS A 249 0.57 -18.70 -2.79
C HIS A 249 0.67 -19.68 -3.97
N GLU A 250 0.40 -19.21 -5.20
CA GLU A 250 0.50 -20.01 -6.41
C GLU A 250 1.98 -20.19 -6.78
N GLN A 251 2.36 -21.43 -7.09
CA GLN A 251 3.76 -21.79 -7.36
C GLN A 251 4.19 -21.39 -8.77
N ASN A 252 3.24 -21.29 -9.71
CA ASN A 252 3.51 -20.88 -11.09
C ASN A 252 2.48 -19.84 -11.54
N PRO A 253 2.48 -18.63 -10.95
CA PRO A 253 1.57 -17.59 -11.37
C PRO A 253 1.90 -17.20 -12.81
N THR A 254 0.86 -17.06 -13.63
CA THR A 254 0.96 -16.44 -14.95
C THR A 254 0.80 -14.93 -14.79
N TYR A 255 1.23 -14.17 -15.80
CA TYR A 255 1.09 -12.71 -15.83
C TYR A 255 -0.30 -12.21 -15.38
N ASP A 256 -1.36 -12.80 -15.92
CA ASP A 256 -2.77 -12.48 -15.66
C ASP A 256 -3.30 -13.01 -14.32
N THR A 257 -2.49 -13.75 -13.58
CA THR A 257 -2.86 -14.32 -12.28
C THR A 257 -1.92 -13.92 -11.14
N THR A 258 -1.01 -12.97 -11.33
CA THR A 258 -0.03 -12.55 -10.30
C THR A 258 -0.60 -11.51 -9.33
N ILE A 259 -1.23 -10.45 -9.85
CA ILE A 259 -1.75 -9.32 -9.06
C ILE A 259 -3.17 -8.99 -9.53
N PHE A 260 -4.07 -8.79 -8.57
CA PHE A 260 -5.48 -8.48 -8.82
C PHE A 260 -5.84 -7.14 -8.17
N PRO A 261 -6.16 -6.11 -8.96
CA PRO A 261 -6.70 -4.87 -8.44
C PRO A 261 -8.14 -5.09 -7.92
N ILE A 262 -8.39 -4.70 -6.68
CA ILE A 262 -9.69 -4.91 -6.03
C ILE A 262 -10.15 -3.67 -5.26
N VAL A 263 -11.44 -3.63 -4.96
CA VAL A 263 -11.99 -2.80 -3.88
C VAL A 263 -12.65 -3.74 -2.87
N ASN A 264 -12.14 -3.78 -1.64
CA ASN A 264 -12.78 -4.48 -0.54
C ASN A 264 -13.83 -3.58 0.11
N THR A 265 -14.90 -4.20 0.60
CA THR A 265 -16.00 -3.51 1.30
C THR A 265 -16.05 -4.01 2.73
N VAL A 266 -16.07 -3.09 3.70
CA VAL A 266 -16.17 -3.40 5.13
C VAL A 266 -17.45 -2.79 5.69
N ASP A 267 -18.22 -3.58 6.42
CA ASP A 267 -19.29 -3.08 7.29
C ASP A 267 -18.66 -2.44 8.53
N LEU A 268 -18.83 -1.14 8.70
CA LEU A 268 -18.28 -0.43 9.84
C LEU A 268 -19.08 -0.72 11.11
N SER A 269 -20.38 -1.02 11.05
CA SER A 269 -21.18 -1.28 12.24
C SER A 269 -20.72 -2.52 13.02
N THR A 270 -20.22 -3.53 12.31
CA THR A 270 -19.67 -4.77 12.87
C THR A 270 -18.14 -4.85 12.75
N LEU A 271 -17.53 -3.92 12.02
CA LEU A 271 -16.12 -3.94 11.61
C LEU A 271 -15.77 -5.29 10.95
N GLN A 272 -16.51 -5.68 9.91
CA GLN A 272 -16.28 -6.95 9.20
C GLN A 272 -16.17 -6.76 7.69
N LEU A 273 -15.22 -7.46 7.07
CA LEU A 273 -15.17 -7.58 5.61
C LEU A 273 -16.48 -8.19 5.09
N ILE A 274 -16.98 -7.69 3.97
CA ILE A 274 -18.10 -8.27 3.22
C ILE A 274 -17.54 -8.88 1.92
N PRO A 275 -17.14 -10.17 1.90
CA PRO A 275 -16.44 -10.76 0.75
C PRO A 275 -17.26 -10.75 -0.53
N ARG A 276 -18.59 -10.88 -0.43
CA ARG A 276 -19.51 -10.87 -1.57
C ARG A 276 -19.61 -9.52 -2.27
N ASP A 277 -19.26 -8.44 -1.59
CA ASP A 277 -19.31 -7.07 -2.10
C ASP A 277 -17.93 -6.61 -2.62
N ARG A 278 -16.94 -7.51 -2.63
CA ARG A 278 -15.62 -7.23 -3.22
C ARG A 278 -15.76 -7.00 -4.72
N ILE A 279 -15.19 -5.91 -5.19
CA ILE A 279 -15.14 -5.56 -6.60
C ILE A 279 -13.79 -6.01 -7.16
N ALA A 280 -13.78 -6.98 -8.06
CA ALA A 280 -12.57 -7.39 -8.78
C ALA A 280 -12.44 -6.56 -10.06
N LEU A 281 -11.64 -5.49 -10.01
CA LEU A 281 -11.65 -4.41 -11.02
C LEU A 281 -11.39 -4.93 -12.43
N SER A 282 -10.37 -5.78 -12.61
CA SER A 282 -10.04 -6.38 -13.91
C SER A 282 -11.15 -7.25 -14.49
N ALA A 283 -12.03 -7.81 -13.67
CA ALA A 283 -13.12 -8.67 -14.10
C ALA A 283 -14.41 -7.89 -14.40
N VAL A 284 -14.64 -6.77 -13.72
CA VAL A 284 -15.89 -6.01 -13.83
C VAL A 284 -15.82 -4.84 -14.80
N ASP A 285 -14.63 -4.29 -15.05
CA ASP A 285 -14.35 -3.20 -15.99
C ASP A 285 -13.52 -3.73 -17.17
N ARG A 286 -12.20 -3.67 -17.02
CA ARG A 286 -11.16 -4.08 -17.96
C ARG A 286 -9.85 -4.22 -17.18
N PRO A 287 -8.77 -4.76 -17.77
CA PRO A 287 -7.46 -4.75 -17.14
C PRO A 287 -7.04 -3.33 -16.69
N VAL A 288 -6.89 -3.15 -15.39
CA VAL A 288 -6.44 -1.91 -14.72
C VAL A 288 -5.36 -2.28 -13.70
N ASN A 289 -4.65 -1.29 -13.16
CA ASN A 289 -3.57 -1.54 -12.22
C ASN A 289 -3.47 -0.48 -11.11
N MET A 290 -3.07 -0.92 -9.92
CA MET A 290 -2.85 -0.12 -8.71
C MET A 290 -4.02 0.82 -8.35
N PRO A 291 -5.18 0.30 -7.92
CA PRO A 291 -6.25 1.13 -7.41
C PRO A 291 -5.77 1.87 -6.15
N PHE A 292 -5.76 3.20 -6.21
CA PHE A 292 -5.06 4.04 -5.22
C PHE A 292 -6.03 4.84 -4.35
N ALA A 293 -7.11 5.36 -4.93
CA ALA A 293 -8.10 6.16 -4.23
C ALA A 293 -9.50 5.88 -4.78
N ALA A 294 -10.53 6.14 -3.97
CA ALA A 294 -11.91 6.02 -4.38
C ALA A 294 -12.77 7.18 -3.88
N ALA A 295 -13.84 7.49 -4.61
CA ALA A 295 -14.90 8.42 -4.21
C ALA A 295 -16.26 7.81 -4.52
N VAL A 296 -17.27 8.07 -3.68
CA VAL A 296 -18.61 7.48 -3.82
C VAL A 296 -19.69 8.55 -4.01
N ASP A 297 -20.43 8.45 -5.12
CA ASP A 297 -21.75 9.07 -5.23
C ASP A 297 -22.76 8.21 -4.46
N ARG A 298 -23.04 8.61 -3.22
CA ARG A 298 -23.92 7.87 -2.29
C ARG A 298 -25.38 7.86 -2.75
N ASN A 299 -25.80 8.84 -3.55
CA ASN A 299 -27.16 8.99 -4.06
C ASN A 299 -27.39 8.04 -5.24
N GLN A 300 -26.47 8.03 -6.21
CA GLN A 300 -26.57 7.17 -7.39
C GLN A 300 -25.99 5.77 -7.17
N ARG A 301 -25.31 5.55 -6.03
CA ARG A 301 -24.59 4.30 -5.71
C ARG A 301 -23.53 3.99 -6.75
N ILE A 302 -22.69 4.97 -7.04
CA ILE A 302 -21.56 4.82 -7.97
C ILE A 302 -20.27 5.02 -7.20
N ILE A 303 -19.31 4.12 -7.40
CA ILE A 303 -17.94 4.31 -6.94
C ILE A 303 -17.05 4.64 -8.13
N TYR A 304 -16.18 5.63 -7.93
CA TYR A 304 -15.11 5.98 -8.86
C TYR A 304 -13.79 5.56 -8.23
N VAL A 305 -12.97 4.82 -8.97
CA VAL A 305 -11.69 4.29 -8.47
C VAL A 305 -10.57 4.80 -9.36
N ALA A 306 -9.63 5.56 -8.79
CA ALA A 306 -8.46 6.04 -9.51
C ALA A 306 -7.40 4.93 -9.54
N ASN A 307 -7.07 4.45 -10.74
CA ASN A 307 -6.14 3.36 -10.98
C ASN A 307 -4.78 3.93 -11.39
N ALA A 308 -3.88 4.04 -10.42
CA ALA A 308 -2.61 4.75 -10.54
C ALA A 308 -1.64 4.12 -11.56
N GLY A 309 -1.74 2.81 -11.79
CA GLY A 309 -0.87 2.10 -12.71
C GLY A 309 -1.39 2.05 -14.14
N SER A 310 -2.71 2.19 -14.34
CA SER A 310 -3.31 2.18 -15.68
C SER A 310 -3.78 3.56 -16.17
N ASN A 311 -3.56 4.62 -15.38
CA ASN A 311 -3.84 6.02 -15.73
C ASN A 311 -5.31 6.27 -16.11
N ASP A 312 -6.22 5.65 -15.36
CA ASP A 312 -7.65 5.73 -15.61
C ASP A 312 -8.48 5.77 -14.32
N VAL A 313 -9.77 6.05 -14.48
CA VAL A 313 -10.77 5.95 -13.43
C VAL A 313 -11.85 4.95 -13.82
N SER A 314 -11.98 3.86 -13.05
CA SER A 314 -13.12 2.95 -13.17
C SER A 314 -14.35 3.55 -12.51
N MET A 315 -15.48 3.59 -13.22
CA MET A 315 -16.78 4.04 -12.71
C MET A 315 -17.70 2.81 -12.60
N ILE A 316 -18.15 2.48 -11.38
CA ILE A 316 -18.80 1.19 -11.10
C ILE A 316 -20.12 1.40 -10.36
N ASP A 317 -21.16 0.71 -10.81
CA ASP A 317 -22.46 0.67 -10.14
C ASP A 317 -22.38 -0.28 -8.93
N LEU A 318 -22.52 0.25 -7.72
CA LEU A 318 -22.46 -0.49 -6.46
C LEU A 318 -23.69 -1.36 -6.18
N SER A 319 -24.75 -1.25 -6.99
CA SER A 319 -25.95 -2.10 -6.85
C SER A 319 -25.80 -3.41 -7.62
N SER A 320 -25.13 -3.35 -8.77
CA SER A 320 -24.90 -4.49 -9.66
C SER A 320 -23.48 -5.04 -9.63
N GLY A 321 -22.52 -4.27 -9.10
CA GLY A 321 -21.09 -4.59 -9.11
C GLY A 321 -20.47 -4.55 -10.52
N ARG A 322 -21.10 -3.86 -11.47
CA ARG A 322 -20.66 -3.80 -12.88
C ARG A 322 -20.08 -2.44 -13.21
N ALA A 323 -19.06 -2.40 -14.08
CA ALA A 323 -18.58 -1.15 -14.62
C ALA A 323 -19.65 -0.45 -15.46
N ILE A 324 -19.74 0.86 -15.25
CA ILE A 324 -20.51 1.82 -16.03
C ILE A 324 -19.62 2.36 -17.16
N ASP A 325 -18.38 2.72 -16.83
CA ASP A 325 -17.40 3.27 -17.75
C ASP A 325 -15.97 3.21 -17.18
N ASN A 326 -15.00 3.54 -18.04
CA ASN A 326 -13.60 3.72 -17.68
C ASN A 326 -13.08 5.00 -18.35
N ILE A 327 -12.55 5.92 -17.56
CA ILE A 327 -12.23 7.27 -18.00
C ILE A 327 -10.71 7.47 -17.96
N PRO A 328 -10.03 7.58 -19.11
CA PRO A 328 -8.61 7.89 -19.13
C PRO A 328 -8.33 9.26 -18.50
N VAL A 329 -7.27 9.35 -17.70
CA VAL A 329 -6.80 10.57 -17.04
C VAL A 329 -5.29 10.72 -17.24
N GLY A 330 -4.66 11.66 -16.54
CA GLY A 330 -3.20 11.82 -16.58
C GLY A 330 -2.45 10.72 -15.83
N ALA A 331 -1.13 10.80 -15.85
CA ALA A 331 -0.25 9.80 -15.28
C ALA A 331 -0.36 9.72 -13.74
N ASN A 332 -0.48 8.49 -13.25
CA ASN A 332 -0.46 8.12 -11.84
C ASN A 332 -1.50 8.87 -11.00
N PRO A 333 -2.81 8.68 -11.27
CA PRO A 333 -3.87 9.30 -10.50
C PRO A 333 -3.87 8.79 -9.04
N ARG A 334 -3.65 9.69 -8.07
CA ARG A 334 -3.52 9.35 -6.63
C ARG A 334 -4.61 9.93 -5.73
N ALA A 335 -5.53 10.71 -6.28
CA ALA A 335 -6.73 11.12 -5.57
C ALA A 335 -7.89 11.28 -6.55
N ILE A 336 -9.10 11.05 -6.06
CA ILE A 336 -10.34 11.38 -6.74
C ILE A 336 -11.30 12.00 -5.74
N LEU A 337 -11.87 13.16 -6.08
CA LEU A 337 -12.87 13.86 -5.28
C LEU A 337 -14.10 14.15 -6.14
N LEU A 338 -15.28 14.14 -5.53
CA LEU A 338 -16.51 14.62 -6.17
C LEU A 338 -16.87 16.00 -5.61
N ASN A 339 -17.41 16.87 -6.47
CA ASN A 339 -18.03 18.09 -6.01
C ASN A 339 -19.33 17.79 -5.23
N ARG A 340 -19.91 18.81 -4.61
CA ARG A 340 -21.04 18.66 -3.67
C ARG A 340 -22.27 17.93 -4.24
N ASP A 341 -22.55 18.09 -5.52
CA ASP A 341 -23.69 17.47 -6.21
C ASP A 341 -23.30 16.25 -7.05
N ASN A 342 -22.04 15.81 -6.97
CA ASN A 342 -21.45 14.69 -7.72
C ASN A 342 -21.50 14.85 -9.25
N SER A 343 -21.73 16.05 -9.79
CA SER A 343 -21.73 16.31 -11.23
C SER A 343 -20.33 16.42 -11.84
N VAL A 344 -19.32 16.70 -11.01
CA VAL A 344 -17.92 16.86 -11.42
C VAL A 344 -17.00 16.06 -10.50
N GLY A 345 -16.09 15.29 -11.11
CA GLY A 345 -14.98 14.63 -10.45
C GLY A 345 -13.66 15.37 -10.69
N PHE A 346 -12.78 15.37 -9.69
CA PHE A 346 -11.44 15.94 -9.76
C PHE A 346 -10.43 14.84 -9.49
N VAL A 347 -9.50 14.61 -10.41
CA VAL A 347 -8.49 13.54 -10.30
C VAL A 347 -7.10 14.16 -10.29
N HIS A 348 -6.34 13.90 -9.23
CA HIS A 348 -4.97 14.40 -9.08
C HIS A 348 -3.98 13.44 -9.74
N ASN A 349 -3.40 13.85 -10.86
CA ASN A 349 -2.43 13.07 -11.64
C ASN A 349 -1.02 13.45 -11.15
N MET A 350 -0.51 12.66 -10.20
CA MET A 350 0.67 13.03 -9.41
C MET A 350 1.93 13.24 -10.28
N LEU A 351 2.15 12.35 -11.26
CA LEU A 351 3.36 12.42 -12.08
C LEU A 351 3.27 13.48 -13.18
N ASP A 352 2.07 13.84 -13.62
CA ASP A 352 1.89 14.91 -14.62
C ASP A 352 1.85 16.31 -14.00
N GLY A 353 1.69 16.43 -12.68
CA GLY A 353 1.47 17.71 -12.02
C GLY A 353 0.18 18.38 -12.50
N THR A 354 -0.87 17.59 -12.75
CA THR A 354 -2.16 18.06 -13.28
C THR A 354 -3.36 17.57 -12.46
N ILE A 355 -4.51 18.24 -12.63
CA ILE A 355 -5.82 17.76 -12.21
C ILE A 355 -6.70 17.55 -13.44
N SER A 356 -7.20 16.33 -13.65
CA SER A 356 -8.25 16.05 -14.64
C SER A 356 -9.62 16.36 -14.06
N ILE A 357 -10.42 17.13 -14.81
CA ILE A 357 -11.81 17.49 -14.46
C ILE A 357 -12.74 16.58 -15.24
N ILE A 358 -13.48 15.72 -14.56
CA ILE A 358 -14.40 14.75 -15.16
C ILE A 358 -15.83 15.26 -15.03
N ASN A 359 -16.58 15.30 -16.13
CA ASN A 359 -18.03 15.39 -16.05
C ASN A 359 -18.61 14.00 -15.83
N THR A 360 -19.29 13.78 -14.71
CA THR A 360 -19.75 12.44 -14.31
C THR A 360 -20.91 11.92 -15.13
N ALA A 361 -21.74 12.81 -15.71
CA ALA A 361 -22.83 12.44 -16.58
C ALA A 361 -22.34 12.10 -18.00
N GLU A 362 -21.39 12.88 -18.51
CA GLU A 362 -20.76 12.67 -19.82
C GLU A 362 -19.65 11.62 -19.81
N ARG A 363 -19.18 11.23 -18.61
CA ARG A 363 -18.19 10.17 -18.36
C ARG A 363 -16.88 10.38 -19.11
N ARG A 364 -16.42 11.63 -19.11
CA ARG A 364 -15.19 12.02 -19.81
C ARG A 364 -14.53 13.18 -19.09
N VAL A 365 -13.22 13.31 -19.32
CA VAL A 365 -12.48 14.52 -18.98
C VAL A 365 -13.00 15.67 -19.85
N ILE A 366 -13.37 16.77 -19.19
CA ILE A 366 -13.86 18.00 -19.82
C ILE A 366 -12.82 19.13 -19.74
N ASP A 367 -11.87 19.04 -18.82
CA ASP A 367 -10.79 20.01 -18.65
C ASP A 367 -9.59 19.38 -17.95
N LEU A 368 -8.42 20.01 -18.10
CA LEU A 368 -7.15 19.60 -17.48
C LEU A 368 -6.44 20.85 -16.96
N ILE A 369 -6.15 20.89 -15.66
CA ILE A 369 -5.46 22.01 -15.03
C ILE A 369 -4.03 21.58 -14.71
N VAL A 370 -3.03 22.30 -15.21
CA VAL A 370 -1.63 22.15 -14.76
C VAL A 370 -1.49 22.85 -13.42
N ILE A 371 -1.17 22.10 -12.37
CA ILE A 371 -1.18 22.59 -10.99
C ILE A 371 0.22 22.84 -10.44
N SER A 372 1.25 22.23 -11.02
CA SER A 372 2.63 22.38 -10.57
C SER A 372 3.56 22.56 -11.76
N ASN A 373 4.52 23.47 -11.62
CA ASN A 373 5.62 23.59 -12.57
C ASN A 373 6.74 22.62 -12.16
N LEU A 374 6.69 21.39 -12.67
CA LEU A 374 7.66 20.34 -12.35
C LEU A 374 9.08 20.80 -12.71
N THR A 375 9.93 20.92 -11.69
CA THR A 375 11.34 21.33 -11.85
C THR A 375 12.31 20.16 -11.97
N ILE A 376 11.80 18.93 -11.89
CA ILE A 376 12.60 17.72 -12.03
C ILE A 376 13.09 17.55 -13.48
N PRO A 377 14.28 16.95 -13.69
CA PRO A 377 14.78 16.65 -15.02
C PRO A 377 13.80 15.77 -15.83
N ALA A 378 13.69 16.04 -17.13
CA ALA A 378 12.70 15.37 -17.99
C ALA A 378 12.94 13.86 -18.12
N ASP A 379 14.20 13.43 -18.14
CA ASP A 379 14.60 12.02 -18.09
C ASP A 379 14.13 11.32 -16.81
N ILE A 380 14.28 11.97 -15.65
CA ILE A 380 13.77 11.43 -14.38
C ILE A 380 12.24 11.34 -14.38
N LEU A 381 11.54 12.32 -14.94
CA LEU A 381 10.09 12.29 -15.06
C LEU A 381 9.61 11.15 -15.96
N ILE A 382 10.22 10.98 -17.14
CA ILE A 382 9.89 9.90 -18.07
C ILE A 382 10.16 8.54 -17.43
N GLY A 383 11.33 8.36 -16.80
CA GLY A 383 11.67 7.14 -16.07
C GLY A 383 10.68 6.81 -14.95
N SER A 384 10.24 7.83 -14.19
CA SER A 384 9.21 7.69 -13.16
C SER A 384 7.86 7.26 -13.76
N GLN A 385 7.46 7.82 -14.91
CA GLN A 385 6.23 7.43 -15.59
C GLN A 385 6.30 5.98 -16.09
N LEU A 386 7.43 5.54 -16.66
CA LEU A 386 7.66 4.14 -17.07
C LEU A 386 7.61 3.18 -15.87
N PHE A 387 8.19 3.56 -14.73
CA PHE A 387 8.19 2.72 -13.53
C PHE A 387 6.78 2.50 -12.95
N HIS A 388 5.95 3.54 -12.97
CA HIS A 388 4.61 3.49 -12.37
C HIS A 388 3.53 2.97 -13.30
N SER A 389 3.73 3.07 -14.61
CA SER A 389 2.70 2.76 -15.59
C SER A 389 2.75 1.30 -16.05
N ALA A 390 1.58 0.71 -16.22
CA ALA A 390 1.35 -0.54 -16.92
C ALA A 390 0.79 -0.31 -18.34
N THR A 391 0.64 0.95 -18.78
CA THR A 391 -0.01 1.28 -20.06
C THR A 391 0.88 1.15 -21.29
N ASP A 392 2.20 1.09 -21.11
CA ASP A 392 3.15 0.89 -22.21
C ASP A 392 3.33 -0.61 -22.47
N ALA A 393 2.94 -1.06 -23.67
CA ALA A 393 3.06 -2.46 -24.08
C ALA A 393 4.50 -3.01 -24.04
N ARG A 394 5.50 -2.12 -24.08
CA ARG A 394 6.91 -2.49 -23.91
C ARG A 394 7.21 -2.88 -22.46
N VAL A 395 6.59 -2.22 -21.49
CA VAL A 395 6.79 -2.44 -20.05
C VAL A 395 5.87 -3.54 -19.53
N SER A 396 4.62 -3.59 -20.01
CA SER A 396 3.57 -4.44 -19.45
C SER A 396 2.54 -4.84 -20.50
N ASN A 397 2.11 -6.11 -20.49
CA ASN A 397 1.04 -6.56 -21.40
C ASN A 397 -0.36 -6.23 -20.85
N ASP A 398 -1.28 -5.62 -21.59
CA ASP A 398 -2.68 -5.43 -21.12
C ASP A 398 -2.84 -4.75 -19.73
N ASN A 399 -2.00 -3.78 -19.33
CA ASN A 399 -2.21 -2.94 -18.15
C ASN A 399 -2.32 -3.64 -16.76
N LEU A 400 -1.83 -4.86 -16.55
CA LEU A 400 -2.03 -5.57 -15.26
C LEU A 400 -0.91 -5.37 -14.24
N ILE A 401 0.36 -5.18 -14.66
CA ILE A 401 1.51 -5.10 -13.75
C ILE A 401 2.49 -4.00 -14.16
N SER A 402 2.77 -3.07 -13.25
CA SER A 402 3.88 -2.11 -13.32
C SER A 402 4.99 -2.46 -12.31
N CYS A 403 6.18 -1.85 -12.41
CA CYS A 403 7.22 -2.03 -11.39
C CYS A 403 6.70 -1.57 -10.02
N ALA A 404 5.97 -0.47 -9.99
CA ALA A 404 5.33 0.08 -8.79
C ALA A 404 4.26 -0.83 -8.17
N SER A 405 3.78 -1.87 -8.89
CA SER A 405 2.83 -2.83 -8.33
C SER A 405 3.43 -3.68 -7.20
N CYS A 406 4.75 -3.91 -7.25
CA CYS A 406 5.52 -4.57 -6.20
C CYS A 406 6.42 -3.59 -5.45
N HIS A 407 6.85 -2.50 -6.10
CA HIS A 407 7.81 -1.55 -5.54
C HIS A 407 7.20 -0.15 -5.28
N PHE A 408 6.31 -0.03 -4.28
CA PHE A 408 5.53 1.19 -4.01
C PHE A 408 6.40 2.42 -3.68
N ASP A 409 6.62 3.33 -4.63
CA ASP A 409 7.55 4.46 -4.48
C ASP A 409 8.93 4.01 -3.94
N GLY A 410 9.41 2.86 -4.40
CA GLY A 410 10.67 2.25 -3.95
C GLY A 410 10.58 1.37 -2.68
N LEU A 411 9.43 1.31 -2.01
CA LEU A 411 9.20 0.34 -0.92
C LEU A 411 9.00 -1.08 -1.45
N SER A 412 8.93 -2.06 -0.54
CA SER A 412 8.45 -3.42 -0.84
C SER A 412 6.92 -3.49 -0.85
N ASP A 413 6.36 -4.57 -1.40
CA ASP A 413 4.95 -4.97 -1.23
C ASP A 413 4.72 -5.88 -0.02
N GLY A 414 5.80 -6.24 0.68
CA GLY A 414 5.78 -7.14 1.83
C GLY A 414 5.46 -8.60 1.46
N ARG A 415 5.66 -8.99 0.19
CA ARG A 415 5.32 -10.34 -0.31
C ARG A 415 6.54 -11.22 -0.50
N VAL A 416 6.25 -12.52 -0.48
CA VAL A 416 7.14 -13.62 -0.87
C VAL A 416 6.54 -14.32 -2.07
N TRP A 417 7.28 -14.40 -3.17
CA TRP A 417 6.85 -14.92 -4.47
C TRP A 417 7.54 -16.25 -4.77
N PRO A 418 6.81 -17.38 -4.76
CA PRO A 418 7.43 -18.70 -4.97
C PRO A 418 7.74 -19.02 -6.44
N GLY A 419 7.05 -18.38 -7.38
CA GLY A 419 7.11 -18.72 -8.82
C GLY A 419 7.99 -17.80 -9.68
N VAL A 420 8.96 -17.11 -9.09
CA VAL A 420 9.94 -16.34 -9.87
C VAL A 420 11.11 -17.22 -10.31
N SER A 421 11.73 -16.88 -11.45
CA SER A 421 12.76 -17.68 -12.14
C SER A 421 13.90 -18.16 -11.27
N ASP A 422 14.21 -17.41 -10.21
CA ASP A 422 15.38 -17.63 -9.38
C ASP A 422 15.03 -18.40 -8.09
N GLY A 423 13.79 -18.85 -7.94
CA GLY A 423 13.25 -19.53 -6.74
C GLY A 423 12.44 -18.59 -5.87
N VAL A 424 12.02 -19.05 -4.69
CA VAL A 424 11.15 -18.27 -3.80
C VAL A 424 11.85 -16.98 -3.35
N ARG A 425 11.26 -15.81 -3.64
CA ARG A 425 11.85 -14.52 -3.29
C ARG A 425 10.88 -13.51 -2.69
N ASN A 426 11.28 -12.81 -1.63
CA ASN A 426 10.60 -11.60 -1.19
C ASN A 426 10.97 -10.40 -2.07
N THR A 427 10.07 -9.42 -2.12
CA THR A 427 10.29 -8.18 -2.88
C THR A 427 11.27 -7.26 -2.12
N PRO A 428 12.43 -6.89 -2.69
CA PRO A 428 13.36 -5.97 -2.03
C PRO A 428 12.86 -4.52 -2.08
N VAL A 429 13.37 -3.69 -1.18
CA VAL A 429 13.27 -2.22 -1.31
C VAL A 429 14.26 -1.72 -2.37
N LEU A 430 13.94 -0.62 -3.05
CA LEU A 430 14.73 -0.06 -4.16
C LEU A 430 15.47 1.23 -3.77
N PHE A 431 15.74 1.43 -2.47
CA PHE A 431 16.40 2.64 -2.00
C PHE A 431 17.92 2.53 -2.08
N ASN A 432 18.56 3.62 -2.52
CA ASN A 432 20.01 3.79 -2.59
C ASN A 432 20.72 2.66 -3.37
N LEU A 433 20.12 2.22 -4.47
CA LEU A 433 20.61 1.08 -5.24
C LEU A 433 22.07 1.25 -5.69
N LEU A 434 22.52 2.46 -6.05
CA LEU A 434 23.90 2.72 -6.49
C LEU A 434 25.00 2.28 -5.51
N GLU A 435 24.64 1.96 -4.27
CA GLU A 435 25.55 1.51 -3.22
C GLU A 435 25.42 0.01 -2.89
N THR A 436 24.53 -0.71 -3.57
CA THR A 436 24.11 -2.08 -3.21
C THR A 436 24.09 -3.02 -4.42
N ALA A 437 24.91 -2.77 -5.43
CA ALA A 437 25.10 -3.75 -6.51
C ALA A 437 25.72 -5.03 -5.93
N PRO A 438 25.33 -6.24 -6.37
CA PRO A 438 24.40 -6.56 -7.46
C PRO A 438 22.90 -6.40 -7.13
N TYR A 439 22.07 -6.13 -8.13
CA TYR A 439 20.70 -5.57 -7.96
C TYR A 439 19.57 -6.61 -7.83
N ASN A 440 19.88 -7.86 -7.50
CA ASN A 440 18.90 -8.90 -7.20
C ASN A 440 19.42 -9.88 -6.14
N TRP A 441 18.51 -10.62 -5.49
CA TRP A 441 18.86 -11.59 -4.45
C TRP A 441 19.89 -12.64 -4.87
N SER A 442 19.89 -13.04 -6.14
CA SER A 442 20.83 -14.04 -6.67
C SER A 442 22.22 -13.47 -6.95
N GLY A 443 22.38 -12.15 -6.85
CA GLY A 443 23.61 -11.42 -7.16
C GLY A 443 24.08 -11.61 -8.60
N THR A 444 23.15 -11.64 -9.55
CA THR A 444 23.42 -11.87 -10.97
C THR A 444 23.16 -10.65 -11.84
N TRP A 445 22.67 -9.56 -11.28
CA TRP A 445 22.44 -8.30 -12.00
C TRP A 445 23.54 -7.32 -11.66
N ASP A 446 24.42 -7.04 -12.62
CA ASP A 446 25.56 -6.15 -12.45
C ASP A 446 25.24 -4.69 -12.80
N GLU A 447 24.08 -4.45 -13.42
CA GLU A 447 23.57 -3.10 -13.69
C GLU A 447 22.06 -2.95 -13.47
N LEU A 448 21.60 -1.71 -13.28
CA LEU A 448 20.17 -1.42 -13.16
C LEU A 448 19.41 -1.70 -14.46
N ALA A 449 20.09 -1.62 -15.62
CA ALA A 449 19.49 -1.82 -16.93
C ALA A 449 19.04 -3.28 -17.16
N ASP A 450 19.51 -4.23 -16.35
CA ASP A 450 19.02 -5.62 -16.34
C ASP A 450 17.54 -5.74 -15.95
N VAL A 451 16.91 -4.67 -15.46
CA VAL A 451 15.46 -4.58 -15.26
C VAL A 451 14.68 -4.92 -16.54
N GLU A 452 15.27 -4.72 -17.72
CA GLU A 452 14.76 -5.17 -19.01
C GLU A 452 14.36 -6.65 -19.03
N LEU A 453 15.10 -7.50 -18.32
CA LEU A 453 14.81 -8.93 -18.22
C LEU A 453 13.51 -9.18 -17.45
N LYS A 454 13.21 -8.43 -16.39
CA LYS A 454 11.95 -8.57 -15.63
C LYS A 454 10.76 -7.94 -16.36
N ILE A 455 10.98 -6.85 -17.09
CA ILE A 455 9.97 -6.29 -17.99
C ILE A 455 9.44 -7.37 -18.94
N ARG A 456 10.35 -8.11 -19.60
CA ARG A 456 9.97 -9.15 -20.56
C ARG A 456 9.40 -10.42 -19.93
N THR A 457 9.93 -10.82 -18.78
CA THR A 457 9.57 -12.10 -18.15
C THR A 457 8.41 -11.99 -17.17
N LEU A 458 8.51 -11.10 -16.17
CA LEU A 458 7.53 -10.97 -15.10
C LEU A 458 6.34 -10.11 -15.52
N GLN A 459 6.59 -9.00 -16.22
CA GLN A 459 5.54 -8.06 -16.66
C GLN A 459 5.01 -8.38 -18.06
N ALA A 460 5.57 -9.40 -18.72
CA ALA A 460 5.20 -9.84 -20.06
C ALA A 460 5.24 -8.73 -21.14
N GLY A 461 6.00 -7.65 -20.91
CA GLY A 461 6.17 -6.58 -21.88
C GLY A 461 7.05 -6.98 -23.06
N THR A 462 6.96 -6.25 -24.17
CA THR A 462 7.84 -6.51 -25.33
C THR A 462 9.29 -6.05 -25.11
N GLY A 463 9.59 -5.38 -24.00
CA GLY A 463 10.88 -4.82 -23.62
C GLY A 463 11.16 -3.44 -24.22
N LEU A 464 11.97 -2.65 -23.50
CA LEU A 464 12.38 -1.30 -23.89
C LEU A 464 13.54 -1.30 -24.89
N ILE A 465 14.27 -2.43 -25.01
CA ILE A 465 15.29 -2.61 -26.05
C ILE A 465 14.63 -3.15 -27.32
N GLU A 466 14.62 -2.36 -28.38
CA GLU A 466 13.94 -2.74 -29.63
C GLU A 466 14.86 -3.46 -30.62
N GLY A 467 14.29 -4.37 -31.41
CA GLY A 467 14.96 -4.96 -32.58
C GLY A 467 16.01 -6.04 -32.28
N GLN A 468 16.22 -6.41 -31.01
CA GLN A 468 17.12 -7.49 -30.62
C GLN A 468 16.64 -8.22 -29.37
N THR A 469 17.11 -9.46 -29.19
CA THR A 469 16.97 -10.19 -27.93
C THR A 469 17.89 -9.56 -26.89
N PRO A 470 17.42 -9.33 -25.64
CA PRO A 470 18.30 -8.85 -24.57
C PRO A 470 19.41 -9.86 -24.30
N PHE A 471 20.53 -9.37 -23.79
CA PHE A 471 21.64 -10.21 -23.35
C PHE A 471 21.29 -10.88 -22.02
N ASP A 472 22.00 -11.95 -21.67
CA ASP A 472 21.96 -12.42 -20.28
C ASP A 472 22.60 -11.35 -19.37
N ALA A 473 22.11 -11.20 -18.13
CA ALA A 473 22.51 -10.12 -17.23
C ALA A 473 24.04 -9.92 -17.11
N LEU A 474 24.82 -11.00 -16.98
CA LEU A 474 26.28 -10.94 -16.82
C LEU A 474 27.07 -10.93 -18.15
N ALA A 475 26.39 -10.73 -19.29
CA ALA A 475 27.01 -10.77 -20.62
C ALA A 475 27.42 -9.37 -21.12
N GLU A 476 26.72 -8.82 -22.10
CA GLU A 476 26.98 -7.48 -22.63
C GLU A 476 26.01 -6.48 -21.98
N PRO A 477 26.45 -5.24 -21.70
CA PRO A 477 25.59 -4.25 -21.04
C PRO A 477 24.33 -3.92 -21.84
N HIS A 478 23.21 -3.85 -21.14
CA HIS A 478 21.95 -3.25 -21.55
C HIS A 478 21.97 -1.72 -21.48
N ALA A 479 22.78 -1.11 -20.60
CA ALA A 479 22.91 0.35 -20.55
C ALA A 479 23.35 0.94 -21.91
N GLY A 480 22.68 2.00 -22.33
CA GLY A 480 22.95 2.67 -23.62
C GLY A 480 22.31 2.01 -24.84
N LEU A 481 21.61 0.88 -24.70
CA LEU A 481 20.90 0.22 -25.81
C LEU A 481 19.52 0.81 -26.07
N SER A 482 18.92 1.51 -25.10
CA SER A 482 17.62 2.16 -25.23
C SER A 482 17.55 3.42 -24.38
N PRO A 483 17.23 4.60 -24.97
CA PRO A 483 17.04 5.83 -24.20
C PRO A 483 15.99 5.69 -23.10
N ASP A 484 14.88 4.98 -23.36
CA ASP A 484 13.81 4.81 -22.37
C ASP A 484 14.27 3.92 -21.20
N LEU A 485 15.05 2.87 -21.48
CA LEU A 485 15.67 2.05 -20.44
C LEU A 485 16.66 2.89 -19.61
N ASP A 486 17.46 3.72 -20.27
CA ASP A 486 18.38 4.63 -19.59
C ASP A 486 17.63 5.65 -18.70
N THR A 487 16.48 6.17 -19.14
CA THR A 487 15.65 7.04 -18.29
C THR A 487 15.06 6.30 -17.08
N LEU A 488 14.61 5.05 -17.27
CA LEU A 488 14.10 4.21 -16.18
C LEU A 488 15.20 3.93 -15.15
N THR A 489 16.41 3.58 -15.58
CA THR A 489 17.56 3.35 -14.69
C THR A 489 18.02 4.63 -14.00
N ALA A 490 18.00 5.78 -14.69
CA ALA A 490 18.26 7.07 -14.10
C ALA A 490 17.26 7.38 -12.98
N TYR A 491 15.96 7.11 -13.19
CA TYR A 491 14.94 7.24 -12.14
C TYR A 491 15.20 6.29 -10.96
N LEU A 492 15.48 5.01 -11.20
CA LEU A 492 15.80 4.04 -10.14
C LEU A 492 16.98 4.49 -9.28
N ALA A 493 18.00 5.10 -9.90
CA ALA A 493 19.16 5.66 -9.20
C ALA A 493 18.82 6.87 -8.30
N THR A 494 17.67 7.53 -8.51
CA THR A 494 17.20 8.65 -7.66
C THR A 494 16.42 8.21 -6.43
N LEU A 495 16.02 6.93 -6.33
CA LEU A 495 15.25 6.45 -5.20
C LEU A 495 16.12 6.44 -3.94
N GLN A 496 15.82 7.36 -3.02
CA GLN A 496 16.52 7.51 -1.74
C GLN A 496 15.65 6.99 -0.61
N GLY A 497 16.27 6.29 0.35
CA GLY A 497 15.59 5.88 1.57
C GLY A 497 15.44 7.02 2.58
N PRO A 498 14.71 6.79 3.67
CA PRO A 498 14.59 7.76 4.77
C PRO A 498 15.95 8.19 5.32
N THR A 499 16.12 9.48 5.59
CA THR A 499 17.36 10.03 6.16
C THR A 499 17.53 9.70 7.65
N ALA A 500 16.46 9.27 8.31
CA ALA A 500 16.43 8.88 9.71
C ALA A 500 15.81 7.49 9.90
N SER A 501 16.13 6.85 11.02
CA SER A 501 15.51 5.61 11.47
C SER A 501 14.45 5.87 12.56
N PRO A 502 13.52 4.94 12.79
CA PRO A 502 12.56 5.05 13.88
C PRO A 502 13.28 5.29 15.22
N PRO A 503 12.70 6.09 16.14
CA PRO A 503 13.26 6.27 17.46
C PRO A 503 13.36 4.94 18.20
N ASP A 504 14.49 4.68 18.87
CA ASP A 504 14.71 3.49 19.67
C ASP A 504 15.48 3.84 20.96
N ASP A 505 15.51 2.91 21.92
CA ASP A 505 16.24 3.04 23.18
C ASP A 505 17.76 3.05 22.91
N ALA A 506 18.39 4.21 23.15
CA ALA A 506 19.80 4.42 22.87
C ALA A 506 20.72 3.45 23.63
N ASP A 507 20.38 3.06 24.86
CA ASP A 507 21.18 2.12 25.65
C ASP A 507 21.05 0.70 25.09
N LEU A 508 19.84 0.33 24.65
CA LEU A 508 19.57 -0.94 24.00
C LEU A 508 20.30 -1.07 22.66
N VAL A 509 20.23 -0.02 21.84
CA VAL A 509 20.94 0.11 20.56
C VAL A 509 22.45 0.02 20.76
N ALA A 510 23.01 0.69 21.76
CA ALA A 510 24.44 0.65 22.05
C ALA A 510 24.91 -0.77 22.46
N ARG A 511 24.11 -1.48 23.26
CA ARG A 511 24.37 -2.89 23.60
C ARG A 511 24.30 -3.80 22.38
N GLY A 512 23.33 -3.59 21.49
CA GLY A 512 23.20 -4.32 20.24
C GLY A 512 24.39 -4.12 19.31
N ALA A 513 24.88 -2.89 19.18
CA ALA A 513 26.07 -2.57 18.39
C ALA A 513 27.33 -3.29 18.91
N ALA A 514 27.49 -3.38 20.24
CA ALA A 514 28.58 -4.13 20.86
C ALA A 514 28.48 -5.63 20.54
N LEU A 515 27.29 -6.21 20.62
CA LEU A 515 27.06 -7.62 20.29
C LEU A 515 27.27 -7.89 18.79
N PHE A 516 26.80 -7.02 17.90
CA PHE A 516 27.07 -7.10 16.46
C PHE A 516 28.57 -7.17 16.16
N THR A 517 29.37 -6.37 16.89
CA THR A 517 30.84 -6.38 16.79
C THR A 517 31.43 -7.68 17.31
N GLN A 518 30.96 -8.17 18.47
CA GLN A 518 31.43 -9.41 19.08
C GLN A 518 31.15 -10.64 18.21
N LEU A 519 30.02 -10.65 17.52
CA LEU A 519 29.60 -11.70 16.60
C LEU A 519 30.29 -11.63 15.23
N GLU A 520 31.15 -10.63 15.01
CA GLU A 520 31.85 -10.40 13.75
C GLU A 520 30.88 -10.29 12.56
N CYS A 521 29.66 -9.78 12.78
CA CYS A 521 28.64 -9.63 11.74
C CYS A 521 29.13 -8.76 10.57
N ALA A 522 30.06 -7.83 10.84
CA ALA A 522 30.72 -6.99 9.85
C ALA A 522 31.60 -7.75 8.84
N THR A 523 31.80 -9.06 9.01
CA THR A 523 32.50 -9.91 8.03
C THR A 523 31.77 -9.92 6.69
N CYS A 524 30.43 -9.97 6.72
CA CYS A 524 29.58 -9.86 5.52
C CYS A 524 28.87 -8.49 5.49
N HIS A 525 28.41 -7.99 6.64
CA HIS A 525 27.65 -6.74 6.72
C HIS A 525 28.53 -5.53 7.03
N VAL A 526 29.37 -5.15 6.07
CA VAL A 526 30.39 -4.11 6.24
C VAL A 526 29.90 -2.72 5.83
N GLY A 527 30.48 -1.69 6.46
CA GLY A 527 30.33 -0.30 6.07
C GLY A 527 28.92 0.27 6.30
N VAL A 528 28.68 1.45 5.73
CA VAL A 528 27.42 2.20 5.92
C VAL A 528 26.23 1.54 5.23
N ALA A 529 26.47 0.83 4.11
CA ALA A 529 25.42 0.06 3.43
C ALA A 529 25.08 -1.25 4.15
N GLY A 530 25.99 -1.76 4.99
CA GLY A 530 25.82 -3.03 5.70
C GLY A 530 25.86 -4.23 4.77
N THR A 531 26.68 -4.18 3.72
CA THR A 531 26.87 -5.27 2.75
C THR A 531 28.29 -5.23 2.19
N ASP A 532 28.85 -6.40 1.92
CA ASP A 532 30.15 -6.59 1.28
C ASP A 532 30.05 -6.75 -0.25
N LEU A 533 28.83 -6.68 -0.79
CA LEU A 533 28.54 -6.82 -2.22
C LEU A 533 29.00 -8.19 -2.78
N GLN A 534 29.04 -9.22 -1.91
CA GLN A 534 29.38 -10.59 -2.26
C GLN A 534 28.20 -11.52 -2.00
N ARG A 535 28.27 -12.72 -2.59
CA ARG A 535 27.30 -13.79 -2.34
C ARG A 535 27.80 -14.76 -1.29
N HIS A 536 26.91 -15.21 -0.42
CA HIS A 536 27.22 -16.18 0.63
C HIS A 536 26.11 -17.23 0.78
N ASP A 537 26.49 -18.47 1.07
CA ASP A 537 25.55 -19.48 1.53
C ASP A 537 25.43 -19.42 3.05
N VAL A 538 24.29 -18.89 3.51
CA VAL A 538 23.97 -18.73 4.94
C VAL A 538 23.11 -19.88 5.48
N GLY A 539 23.04 -21.00 4.75
CA GLY A 539 22.22 -22.16 5.10
C GLY A 539 20.78 -22.06 4.57
N THR A 540 20.56 -21.22 3.56
CA THR A 540 19.21 -20.95 3.02
C THR A 540 18.94 -21.60 1.67
N GLY A 541 19.83 -22.47 1.18
CA GLY A 541 19.61 -23.26 -0.03
C GLY A 541 20.38 -22.76 -1.27
N GLY A 542 21.49 -22.03 -1.06
CA GLY A 542 22.34 -21.51 -2.12
C GLY A 542 23.09 -20.25 -1.68
N GLU A 543 23.97 -19.76 -2.56
CA GLU A 543 24.64 -18.46 -2.39
C GLU A 543 23.73 -17.33 -2.85
N PHE A 544 23.55 -16.33 -2.00
CA PHE A 544 22.74 -15.14 -2.28
C PHE A 544 23.52 -13.89 -1.94
N ASP A 545 23.21 -12.80 -2.63
CA ASP A 545 23.79 -11.49 -2.35
C ASP A 545 23.56 -11.08 -0.89
N THR A 546 24.60 -10.53 -0.25
CA THR A 546 24.49 -10.01 1.12
C THR A 546 23.56 -8.79 1.11
N PRO A 547 22.37 -8.86 1.74
CA PRO A 547 21.49 -7.71 1.76
C PRO A 547 22.08 -6.59 2.61
N GLY A 548 21.86 -5.34 2.19
CA GLY A 548 22.18 -4.19 3.01
C GLY A 548 21.38 -4.18 4.33
N LEU A 549 21.98 -3.62 5.39
CA LEU A 549 21.32 -3.52 6.71
C LEU A 549 20.57 -2.20 6.90
N ARG A 550 20.55 -1.31 5.91
CA ARG A 550 19.79 -0.06 6.00
C ARG A 550 18.29 -0.33 5.95
N TRP A 551 17.56 0.32 6.84
CA TRP A 551 16.11 0.31 6.92
C TRP A 551 15.52 -1.10 7.05
N LEU A 552 16.14 -1.98 7.85
CA LEU A 552 15.59 -3.33 8.10
C LEU A 552 14.18 -3.32 8.68
N TRP A 553 13.77 -2.24 9.32
CA TRP A 553 12.40 -2.01 9.77
C TRP A 553 11.39 -1.86 8.61
N LEU A 554 11.86 -1.66 7.37
CA LEU A 554 11.07 -1.60 6.12
C LEU A 554 11.25 -2.83 5.20
N SER A 555 12.00 -3.85 5.60
CA SER A 555 12.36 -4.95 4.69
C SER A 555 11.77 -6.31 5.05
N ALA A 556 11.00 -6.39 6.14
CA ALA A 556 10.34 -7.63 6.51
C ALA A 556 9.36 -8.11 5.41
N PRO A 557 9.23 -9.44 5.20
CA PRO A 557 9.91 -10.53 5.91
C PRO A 557 11.40 -10.66 5.51
N TYR A 558 12.22 -11.26 6.38
CA TYR A 558 13.67 -11.36 6.23
C TYR A 558 14.12 -12.67 5.56
N LEU A 559 15.36 -12.62 5.06
CA LEU A 559 15.97 -13.57 4.11
C LEU A 559 15.34 -13.50 2.72
N HIS A 560 16.09 -13.97 1.73
CA HIS A 560 15.68 -13.88 0.34
C HIS A 560 14.32 -14.51 0.08
N ASP A 561 13.94 -15.56 0.79
CA ASP A 561 12.65 -16.27 0.63
C ASP A 561 11.61 -15.90 1.69
N GLY A 562 11.88 -14.88 2.51
CA GLY A 562 10.97 -14.37 3.52
C GLY A 562 10.56 -15.40 4.59
N ARG A 563 11.35 -16.46 4.82
CA ARG A 563 11.01 -17.50 5.81
C ARG A 563 11.00 -17.02 7.26
N ALA A 564 11.58 -15.85 7.53
CA ALA A 564 11.57 -15.20 8.84
C ALA A 564 10.69 -13.95 8.80
N ALA A 565 9.53 -13.97 9.46
CA ALA A 565 8.66 -12.80 9.51
C ALA A 565 9.23 -11.68 10.40
N THR A 566 10.12 -12.03 11.35
CA THR A 566 10.79 -11.09 12.26
C THR A 566 12.29 -11.39 12.38
N LEU A 567 13.10 -10.41 12.78
CA LEU A 567 14.53 -10.63 13.09
C LEU A 567 14.71 -11.63 14.24
N ARG A 568 13.76 -11.70 15.16
CA ARG A 568 13.77 -12.73 16.22
C ARG A 568 13.62 -14.13 15.65
N GLU A 569 12.72 -14.32 14.70
CA GLU A 569 12.59 -15.62 14.01
C GLU A 569 13.85 -15.96 13.21
N LEU A 570 14.46 -14.98 12.53
CA LEU A 570 15.74 -15.15 11.84
C LEU A 570 16.80 -15.76 12.77
N PHE A 571 16.92 -15.25 13.99
CA PHE A 571 17.90 -15.73 14.97
C PHE A 571 17.58 -17.10 15.60
N ILE A 572 16.38 -17.64 15.34
CA ILE A 572 15.96 -18.97 15.79
C ILE A 572 16.17 -20.02 14.70
N LEU A 573 15.95 -19.66 13.43
CA LEU A 573 16.00 -20.58 12.31
C LEU A 573 17.40 -21.19 12.11
N PRO A 574 17.51 -22.46 11.70
CA PRO A 574 18.80 -23.07 11.38
C PRO A 574 19.51 -22.34 10.25
N GLY A 575 20.82 -22.09 10.41
CA GLY A 575 21.67 -21.42 9.43
C GLY A 575 22.76 -20.61 10.10
N MET A 576 23.49 -19.81 9.32
CA MET A 576 24.58 -18.94 9.82
C MET A 576 24.10 -17.85 10.79
N HIS A 577 22.81 -17.49 10.73
CA HIS A 577 22.20 -16.49 11.61
C HIS A 577 21.57 -17.09 12.87
N GLN A 578 21.70 -18.39 13.13
CA GLN A 578 21.10 -19.00 14.33
C GLN A 578 21.88 -18.60 15.59
N LEU A 579 21.32 -17.67 16.38
CA LEU A 579 21.96 -17.14 17.59
C LEU A 579 21.28 -17.54 18.90
N ILE A 580 20.06 -18.06 18.85
CA ILE A 580 19.26 -18.40 20.05
C ILE A 580 19.91 -19.48 20.94
N VAL A 581 20.84 -20.26 20.40
CA VAL A 581 21.52 -21.35 21.12
C VAL A 581 22.56 -20.80 22.10
N ASP A 582 23.25 -19.71 21.73
CA ASP A 582 24.41 -19.18 22.43
C ASP A 582 24.15 -17.83 23.12
N HIS A 583 23.00 -17.20 22.86
CA HIS A 583 22.64 -15.89 23.37
C HIS A 583 21.27 -15.85 24.05
N SER A 584 21.17 -15.04 25.09
CA SER A 584 19.94 -14.78 25.83
C SER A 584 18.93 -13.97 24.99
N PRO A 585 17.62 -14.09 25.28
CA PRO A 585 16.60 -13.26 24.63
C PRO A 585 16.89 -11.75 24.73
N GLU A 586 17.41 -11.28 25.86
CA GLU A 586 17.74 -9.88 26.12
C GLU A 586 18.94 -9.37 25.31
N GLU A 587 19.88 -10.25 24.97
CA GLU A 587 20.98 -9.96 24.05
C GLU A 587 20.47 -9.86 22.61
N LEU A 588 19.57 -10.77 22.22
CA LEU A 588 18.95 -10.72 20.90
C LEU A 588 18.03 -9.51 20.74
N ASP A 589 17.29 -9.10 21.77
CA ASP A 589 16.52 -7.85 21.76
C ASP A 589 17.42 -6.64 21.51
N ALA A 590 18.60 -6.60 22.15
CA ALA A 590 19.56 -5.53 21.93
C ALA A 590 20.06 -5.51 20.48
N LEU A 591 20.43 -6.67 19.93
CA LEU A 591 20.87 -6.78 18.53
C LEU A 591 19.77 -6.37 17.55
N ILE A 592 18.52 -6.77 17.80
CA ILE A 592 17.36 -6.38 16.98
C ILE A 592 17.19 -4.86 17.00
N ALA A 593 17.20 -4.22 18.18
CA ALA A 593 17.10 -2.78 18.30
C ALA A 593 18.20 -2.06 17.50
N TYR A 594 19.45 -2.52 17.61
CA TYR A 594 20.54 -1.99 16.80
C TYR A 594 20.28 -2.13 15.29
N LEU A 595 19.91 -3.32 14.82
CA LEU A 595 19.66 -3.58 13.40
C LEU A 595 18.49 -2.75 12.84
N LEU A 596 17.42 -2.57 13.61
CA LEU A 596 16.28 -1.74 13.22
C LEU A 596 16.58 -0.24 13.30
N SER A 597 17.61 0.18 14.05
CA SER A 597 18.08 1.56 14.11
C SER A 597 18.92 2.00 12.90
N LEU A 598 19.28 1.08 11.99
CA LEU A 598 20.15 1.38 10.85
C LEU A 598 19.38 1.97 9.65
N PRO A 599 19.94 2.97 8.94
CA PRO A 599 21.23 3.63 9.22
C PRO A 599 21.14 4.54 10.46
N GLN A 600 22.21 4.58 11.25
CA GLN A 600 22.33 5.59 12.30
C GLN A 600 22.74 6.93 11.69
N ALA A 601 22.23 8.03 12.25
CA ALA A 601 22.68 9.36 11.87
C ALA A 601 24.20 9.48 12.10
N GLN A 602 24.94 9.90 11.07
CA GLN A 602 26.39 10.10 11.14
C GLN A 602 26.77 11.35 11.93
#